data_AF-A0A940NP86-F1
#
_entry.id   AF-A0A940NP86-F1
#
_cell.length_a   1.000
_cell.length_b   1.000
_cell.length_c   1.000
_cell.angle_alpha   90.00
_cell.angle_beta   90.00
_cell.angle_gamma   90.00
#
_symmetry.space_group_name_H-M   'P 1'
#
loop_
_entity.id
_entity.type
_entity.pdbx_description
1 polymer ?
#
loop_
_entity_poly.entity_id
_entity_poly.type
_entity_poly.pdbx_seq_one_letter_code
_entity_poly.pdbx_strand_id
1 'polypeptide(L)'
;MSFDDKVGKLFENKFFSISIVVNIFVFPLAYFIGCMGTDAAENQAEAWEGFLFGFLLLQGIPLLMLITSIGILIKGKMSISKTIK
;
A
#
# COMPACT_ATOMS: atom_id res chain seq x y z
N MET A 1 9.25 -19.14 21.84
CA MET A 1 8.33 -18.21 21.15
C MET A 1 7.01 -18.26 21.90
N SER A 2 6.62 -17.15 22.53
CA SER A 2 5.40 -17.02 23.33
C SER A 2 4.16 -17.24 22.47
N PHE A 3 3.02 -17.57 23.10
CA PHE A 3 1.72 -17.60 22.43
C PHE A 3 1.39 -16.25 21.78
N ASP A 4 1.71 -15.14 22.46
CA ASP A 4 1.51 -13.78 21.96
C ASP A 4 2.33 -13.50 20.70
N ASP A 5 3.56 -14.03 20.61
CA ASP A 5 4.42 -13.87 19.42
C ASP A 5 3.83 -14.56 18.19
N LYS A 6 3.15 -15.69 18.38
CA LYS A 6 2.49 -16.43 17.28
C LYS A 6 1.26 -15.67 16.79
N VAL A 7 0.48 -15.10 17.70
CA VAL A 7 -0.70 -14.30 17.38
C VAL A 7 -0.30 -13.03 16.62
N GLY A 8 0.74 -12.31 17.10
CA GLY A 8 1.28 -11.13 16.44
C GLY A 8 1.74 -11.41 15.01
N LYS A 9 2.53 -12.47 14.81
CA LYS A 9 3.04 -12.85 13.48
C LYS A 9 1.93 -13.31 12.53
N LEU A 10 0.89 -13.98 13.03
CA LEU A 10 -0.28 -14.36 12.23
C LEU A 10 -1.06 -13.11 11.77
N PHE A 11 -1.21 -12.13 12.66
CA PHE A 11 -1.85 -10.85 12.34
C PHE A 11 -1.05 -10.07 11.29
N GLU A 12 0.27 -9.94 11.44
CA GLU A 12 1.15 -9.28 10.46
C GLU A 12 1.01 -9.90 9.06
N ASN A 13 1.06 -11.23 8.97
CA ASN A 13 0.92 -11.95 7.70
C ASN A 13 -0.46 -11.72 7.07
N LYS A 14 -1.54 -11.80 7.86
CA LYS A 14 -2.90 -11.55 7.37
C LYS A 14 -3.07 -10.10 6.91
N PHE A 15 -2.56 -9.15 7.67
CA PHE A 15 -2.62 -7.73 7.34
C PHE A 15 -1.88 -7.42 6.03
N PHE A 16 -0.70 -8.01 5.82
CA PHE A 16 0.04 -7.91 4.56
C PHE A 16 -0.73 -8.51 3.38
N SER A 17 -1.28 -9.72 3.53
CA SER A 17 -2.07 -10.37 2.48
C SER A 17 -3.30 -9.55 2.11
N ILE A 18 -4.04 -9.02 3.09
CA ILE A 18 -5.21 -8.17 2.84
C ILE A 18 -4.78 -6.89 2.11
N SER A 19 -3.68 -6.26 2.55
CA SER A 19 -3.16 -5.04 1.91
C SER A 19 -2.80 -5.28 0.43
N ILE A 20 -2.18 -6.42 0.10
CA ILE A 20 -1.90 -6.79 -1.30
C ILE A 20 -3.19 -6.94 -2.10
N VAL A 21 -4.16 -7.71 -1.59
CA VAL A 21 -5.42 -7.97 -2.29
C VAL A 21 -6.15 -6.66 -2.58
N VAL A 22 -6.26 -5.77 -1.58
CA VAL A 22 -6.86 -4.45 -1.76
C VAL A 22 -6.12 -3.63 -2.82
N ASN A 23 -4.78 -3.61 -2.80
CA ASN A 23 -4.01 -2.88 -3.81
C ASN A 23 -4.23 -3.44 -5.22
N ILE A 24 -4.30 -4.77 -5.40
CA ILE A 24 -4.54 -5.40 -6.71
C ILE A 24 -5.89 -4.97 -7.29
N PHE A 25 -6.93 -4.86 -6.47
CA PHE A 25 -8.26 -4.45 -6.95
C PHE A 25 -8.41 -2.95 -7.12
N VAL A 26 -7.84 -2.16 -6.21
CA VAL A 26 -7.99 -0.70 -6.26
C VAL A 26 -7.07 -0.08 -7.31
N PHE A 27 -5.93 -0.69 -7.63
CA PHE A 27 -4.97 -0.11 -8.57
C PHE A 27 -5.52 0.09 -9.99
N PRO A 28 -6.19 -0.90 -10.64
CA PRO A 28 -6.80 -0.69 -11.94
C PRO A 28 -7.90 0.39 -11.92
N LEU A 29 -8.68 0.44 -10.83
CA LEU A 29 -9.74 1.43 -10.68
C LEU A 29 -9.17 2.84 -10.49
N ALA A 30 -8.16 2.99 -9.65
CA ALA A 30 -7.46 4.24 -9.43
C ALA A 30 -6.76 4.72 -10.71
N TYR A 31 -6.14 3.82 -11.47
CA TYR A 31 -5.55 4.13 -12.76
C TYR A 31 -6.59 4.64 -13.75
N PHE A 32 -7.74 3.97 -13.84
CA PHE A 32 -8.84 4.39 -14.69
C PHE A 32 -9.38 5.78 -14.31
N ILE A 33 -9.62 6.05 -13.02
CA ILE A 33 -10.07 7.37 -12.56
C ILE A 33 -8.99 8.44 -12.81
N GLY A 34 -7.72 8.13 -12.58
CA GLY A 34 -6.61 9.03 -12.93
C GLY A 34 -6.64 9.41 -14.41
N CYS A 35 -6.78 8.43 -15.31
CA CYS A 35 -6.89 8.70 -16.75
C CYS A 35 -8.10 9.58 -17.07
N MET A 36 -9.27 9.34 -16.46
CA MET A 36 -10.45 10.22 -16.63
C MET A 36 -10.18 11.66 -16.16
N GLY A 37 -9.36 11.83 -15.11
CA GLY A 37 -8.93 13.15 -14.64
C GLY A 37 -8.11 13.95 -15.65
N THR A 38 -7.54 13.32 -16.68
CA THR A 38 -6.78 14.00 -17.74
C THR A 38 -7.66 14.61 -18.83
N ASP A 39 -8.94 14.24 -18.89
CA ASP A 39 -9.83 14.58 -20.03
C ASP A 39 -10.11 16.09 -20.13
N ALA A 40 -10.06 16.81 -19.01
CA ALA A 40 -10.31 18.26 -18.95
C ALA A 40 -9.04 19.12 -19.03
N ALA A 41 -7.86 18.53 -19.27
CA ALA A 41 -6.60 19.25 -19.20
C ALA A 41 -6.27 20.00 -20.50
N GLU A 42 -5.88 21.28 -20.39
CA GLU A 42 -5.48 22.09 -21.54
C GLU A 42 -3.97 22.01 -21.83
N ASN A 43 -3.18 21.51 -20.86
CA ASN A 43 -1.74 21.35 -20.97
C ASN A 43 -1.24 20.10 -20.21
N GLN A 44 0.04 19.76 -20.40
CA GLN A 44 0.64 18.58 -19.77
C GLN A 44 0.69 18.65 -18.23
N ALA A 45 0.85 19.84 -17.66
CA ALA A 45 0.92 20.00 -16.21
C ALA A 45 -0.43 19.68 -15.55
N GLU A 46 -1.51 20.23 -16.11
CA GLU A 46 -2.89 19.97 -15.68
C GLU A 46 -3.28 18.50 -15.87
N ALA A 47 -2.83 17.87 -16.97
CA ALA A 47 -3.08 16.44 -17.18
C ALA A 47 -2.42 15.59 -16.09
N TRP A 48 -1.18 15.91 -15.73
CA TRP A 48 -0.48 15.18 -14.67
C TRP A 48 -1.10 15.41 -13.29
N GLU A 49 -1.53 16.63 -13.01
CA GLU A 49 -2.23 16.97 -11.77
C GLU A 49 -3.57 16.23 -11.67
N GLY A 50 -4.39 16.25 -12.72
CA GLY A 50 -5.66 15.52 -12.78
C GLY A 50 -5.49 14.02 -12.64
N PHE A 51 -4.47 13.45 -13.29
CA PHE A 51 -4.12 12.03 -13.13
C PHE A 51 -3.74 11.69 -11.69
N LEU A 52 -2.80 12.45 -11.11
CA LEU A 52 -2.34 12.20 -9.74
C LEU A 52 -3.45 12.36 -8.73
N PHE A 53 -4.31 13.37 -8.89
CA PHE A 53 -5.45 13.58 -8.00
C PHE A 53 -6.42 12.40 -8.05
N GLY A 54 -6.87 12.01 -9.26
CA GLY A 54 -7.78 10.88 -9.44
C GLY A 54 -7.19 9.55 -8.97
N PHE A 55 -5.91 9.31 -9.27
CA PHE A 55 -5.20 8.11 -8.86
C PHE A 55 -5.00 8.03 -7.35
N LEU A 56 -4.48 9.09 -6.72
CA LEU A 56 -4.16 9.08 -5.29
C LEU A 56 -5.41 9.14 -4.41
N LEU A 57 -6.52 9.70 -4.89
CA LEU A 57 -7.79 9.71 -4.15
C LEU A 57 -8.28 8.29 -3.84
N LEU A 58 -8.08 7.35 -4.76
CA LEU A 58 -8.42 5.95 -4.56
C LEU A 58 -7.25 5.10 -4.05
N GLN A 59 -6.06 5.27 -4.62
CA GLN A 59 -4.90 4.41 -4.35
C GLN A 59 -4.10 4.84 -3.12
N GLY A 60 -4.24 6.09 -2.64
CA GLY A 60 -3.45 6.63 -1.55
C GLY A 60 -3.56 5.83 -0.25
N ILE A 61 -4.79 5.51 0.19
CA ILE A 61 -5.03 4.71 1.39
C ILE A 61 -4.50 3.26 1.23
N PRO A 62 -4.82 2.53 0.15
CA PRO A 62 -4.21 1.22 -0.14
C PRO A 62 -2.68 1.22 -0.11
N LEU A 63 -2.04 2.22 -0.71
CA LEU A 63 -0.58 2.35 -0.72
C LEU A 63 -0.04 2.56 0.69
N LEU A 64 -0.64 3.45 1.48
CA LEU A 64 -0.22 3.69 2.86
C LEU A 64 -0.31 2.40 3.70
N MET A 65 -1.41 1.64 3.58
CA MET A 65 -1.56 0.36 4.28
C MET A 65 -0.45 -0.63 3.90
N LEU A 66 -0.12 -0.74 2.61
CA LEU A 66 0.94 -1.62 2.13
C LEU A 66 2.32 -1.17 2.63
N ILE A 67 2.62 0.12 2.60
CA ILE A 67 3.90 0.69 3.10
C ILE A 67 4.04 0.41 4.60
N THR A 68 3.00 0.66 5.39
CA THR A 68 3.01 0.38 6.83
C THR A 68 3.19 -1.11 7.09
N SER A 69 2.50 -1.98 6.34
CA SER A 69 2.64 -3.44 6.46
C SER A 69 4.07 -3.91 6.17
N ILE A 70 4.69 -3.43 5.10
CA ILE A 70 6.09 -3.73 4.76
C ILE A 70 7.03 -3.23 5.86
N GLY A 71 6.80 -2.02 6.40
CA GLY A 71 7.60 -1.46 7.48
C GLY A 71 7.58 -2.31 8.76
N ILE A 72 6.40 -2.85 9.11
CA ILE A 72 6.24 -3.77 10.25
C ILE A 72 7.00 -5.08 9.99
N LEU A 73 6.82 -5.69 8.81
CA LEU A 73 7.50 -6.94 8.44
C LEU A 73 9.03 -6.82 8.45
N ILE A 74 9.56 -5.70 7.95
CA ILE A 74 11.01 -5.45 7.91
C ILE A 74 11.55 -5.28 9.35
N LYS A 75 10.86 -4.51 10.20
CA LYS A 75 11.26 -4.36 11.62
C LYS A 75 11.25 -5.70 12.36
N GLY A 76 10.23 -6.53 12.13
CA GLY A 76 10.15 -7.89 12.70
C GLY A 76 11.32 -8.78 12.28
N LYS A 77 11.71 -8.76 10.99
CA LYS A 77 12.87 -9.53 10.49
C LYS A 77 14.21 -9.04 11.05
N MET A 78 14.42 -7.73 11.15
CA MET A 78 15.67 -7.18 11.70
C MET A 78 15.86 -7.50 13.19
N SER A 79 14.77 -7.55 13.96
CA SER A 79 14.82 -7.88 15.39
C SER A 79 15.33 -9.31 15.64
N ILE A 80 14.83 -10.29 14.89
CA ILE A 80 15.24 -11.70 15.00
C ILE A 80 16.72 -11.89 14.65
N SER A 81 17.22 -11.16 13.65
CA SER A 81 18.63 -11.27 13.23
C SER A 81 19.64 -10.74 14.26
N LYS A 82 19.23 -9.82 15.15
CA LYS A 82 20.11 -9.29 16.22
C LYS A 82 20.21 -10.21 17.43
N THR A 83 19.20 -11.05 17.68
CA THR A 83 19.18 -11.97 18.83
C THR A 83 20.01 -13.24 18.57
N ILE A 84 20.38 -13.52 17.32
CA ILE A 84 21.14 -14.72 16.92
C ILE A 84 22.65 -14.45 16.79
N LYS A 85 23.09 -13.18 16.90
CA LYS A 85 24.51 -12.79 16.97
C LYS A 85 24.91 -12.51 18.40
#